data_AF-A0A4V6J1W5-F1
#
_entry.id   AF-A0A4V6J1W5-F1
#
_cell.length_a   1.000
_cell.length_b   1.000
_cell.length_c   1.000
_cell.angle_alpha   90.00
_cell.angle_beta   90.00
_cell.angle_gamma   90.00
#
_symmetry.space_group_name_H-M   'P 1'
#
loop_
_entity.id
_entity.type
_entity.pdbx_description
1 polymer ?
#
loop_
_entity_poly.entity_id
_entity_poly.type
_entity_poly.pdbx_seq_one_letter_code
_entity_poly.pdbx_strand_id
1 'polypeptide(L)'
;MSENNYQPPKVWEWKQNNGGAFANINRPVSGATHEQELPVGSHPLQLYSLGTPNGQKVTILLEELLALGVSDAEYDAWLIRIGEGDQFSSGFVAVNPNSKIPALSDRSTTPPTRVFESGSILLYLAEKFGFFLPKDPAGRTETLNWLFWLQGAAPFLGGGFGHFFNYAPVENRVRHRPLHHGSQASARRAG
;
A
#
# COMPACT_ATOMS: atom_id res chain seq x y z
N MET A 1 -23.64 22.20 -27.36
CA MET A 1 -22.99 22.93 -26.25
C MET A 1 -22.24 21.92 -25.39
N SER A 2 -20.91 21.84 -25.53
CA SER A 2 -20.09 20.98 -24.67
C SER A 2 -18.71 21.60 -24.51
N GLU A 3 -18.65 22.76 -23.86
CA GLU A 3 -17.39 23.35 -23.44
C GLU A 3 -17.35 23.33 -21.92
N ASN A 4 -16.75 22.28 -21.38
CA ASN A 4 -16.22 22.32 -20.02
C ASN A 4 -14.88 21.56 -20.06
N ASN A 5 -13.92 22.14 -20.76
CA ASN A 5 -12.57 21.60 -20.86
C ASN A 5 -11.82 22.01 -19.58
N TYR A 6 -11.54 21.06 -18.70
CA TYR A 6 -10.81 21.32 -17.46
C TYR A 6 -9.44 21.94 -17.77
N GLN A 7 -9.14 23.07 -17.13
CA GLN A 7 -7.83 23.74 -17.22
C GLN A 7 -7.17 23.66 -15.84
N PRO A 8 -6.05 22.91 -15.68
CA PRO A 8 -5.31 22.90 -14.44
C PRO A 8 -4.82 24.31 -14.07
N PRO A 9 -4.87 24.72 -12.79
CA PRO A 9 -4.33 26.01 -12.37
C PRO A 9 -2.80 26.02 -12.46
N LYS A 10 -2.21 27.22 -12.57
CA LYS A 10 -0.75 27.41 -12.59
C LYS A 10 -0.08 26.92 -11.31
N VAL A 11 -0.75 27.07 -10.18
CA VAL A 11 -0.34 26.56 -8.87
C VAL A 11 -1.47 25.69 -8.37
N TRP A 12 -1.16 24.45 -7.98
CA TRP A 12 -2.15 23.56 -7.42
C TRP A 12 -2.57 24.02 -6.02
N GLU A 13 -3.87 24.02 -5.76
CA GLU A 13 -4.44 24.36 -4.46
C GLU A 13 -5.29 23.20 -3.93
N TRP A 14 -5.16 22.93 -2.63
CA TRP A 14 -5.98 21.91 -1.98
C TRP A 14 -7.37 22.44 -1.67
N LYS A 15 -8.32 22.19 -2.57
CA LYS A 15 -9.74 22.44 -2.33
C LYS A 15 -10.30 21.28 -1.50
N GLN A 16 -10.60 21.55 -0.23
CA GLN A 16 -11.15 20.53 0.68
C GLN A 16 -12.52 20.03 0.19
N ASN A 17 -12.83 18.75 0.45
CA ASN A 17 -14.08 18.05 0.08
C ASN A 17 -14.24 17.65 -1.40
N ASN A 18 -13.33 16.80 -1.91
CA ASN A 18 -13.48 16.16 -3.24
C ASN A 18 -14.40 14.90 -3.27
N GLY A 19 -15.18 14.64 -2.22
CA GLY A 19 -16.29 13.67 -2.23
C GLY A 19 -15.96 12.17 -2.33
N GLY A 20 -14.68 11.77 -2.35
CA GLY A 20 -14.27 10.35 -2.36
C GLY A 20 -14.24 9.71 -0.96
N ALA A 21 -14.25 8.38 -0.89
CA ALA A 21 -14.30 7.60 0.37
C ALA A 21 -13.14 7.87 1.34
N PHE A 22 -12.04 8.47 0.87
CA PHE A 22 -10.85 8.81 1.66
C PHE A 22 -10.60 10.32 1.77
N ALA A 23 -11.59 11.15 1.43
CA ALA A 23 -11.43 12.61 1.41
C ALA A 23 -11.17 13.21 2.80
N ASN A 24 -11.59 12.54 3.88
CA ASN A 24 -11.34 12.94 5.26
C ASN A 24 -9.91 12.70 5.72
N ILE A 25 -9.16 11.79 5.07
CA ILE A 25 -7.81 11.41 5.50
C ILE A 25 -6.71 11.79 4.50
N ASN A 26 -7.03 11.93 3.20
CA ASN A 26 -6.04 12.30 2.19
C ASN A 26 -5.70 13.79 2.25
N ARG A 27 -4.42 14.10 2.44
CA ARG A 27 -3.91 15.46 2.63
C ARG A 27 -2.64 15.69 1.81
N PRO A 28 -2.34 16.94 1.41
CA PRO A 28 -1.12 17.28 0.68
C PRO A 28 0.12 17.39 1.59
N VAL A 29 -0.04 17.18 2.90
CA VAL A 29 1.01 17.27 3.92
C VAL A 29 1.06 15.98 4.74
N SER A 30 2.25 15.62 5.21
CA SER A 30 2.50 14.49 6.11
C SER A 30 2.56 14.94 7.57
N GLY A 31 2.84 14.00 8.46
CA GLY A 31 3.05 14.27 9.88
C GLY A 31 1.84 13.98 10.77
N ALA A 32 2.09 14.02 12.08
CA ALA A 32 1.11 13.72 13.11
C ALA A 32 0.01 14.79 13.16
N THR A 33 -1.21 14.37 13.52
CA THR A 33 -2.37 15.25 13.72
C THR A 33 -2.84 15.30 15.16
N HIS A 34 -2.44 14.32 15.96
CA HIS A 34 -2.82 14.19 17.35
C HIS A 34 -1.73 13.46 18.13
N GLU A 35 -1.62 13.79 19.42
CA GLU A 35 -0.73 13.09 20.33
C GLU A 35 -1.39 11.82 20.82
N GLN A 36 -0.77 10.68 20.53
CA GLN A 36 -1.21 9.39 21.00
C GLN A 36 -0.06 8.39 20.91
N GLU A 37 0.30 7.82 22.06
CA GLU A 37 1.27 6.73 22.15
C GLU A 37 0.66 5.42 21.63
N LEU A 38 1.51 4.58 21.07
CA LEU A 38 1.10 3.25 20.63
C LEU A 38 1.09 2.26 21.81
N PRO A 39 0.11 1.34 21.87
CA PRO A 39 0.15 0.26 22.84
C PRO A 39 1.33 -0.68 22.57
N VAL A 40 1.90 -1.25 23.63
CA VAL A 40 3.00 -2.21 23.56
C VAL A 40 2.63 -3.42 24.40
N GLY A 41 2.60 -4.61 23.79
CA GLY A 41 2.32 -5.87 24.46
C GLY A 41 3.60 -6.56 24.95
N SER A 42 3.47 -7.84 25.26
CA SER A 42 4.56 -8.65 25.83
C SER A 42 5.49 -9.28 24.80
N HIS A 43 5.08 -9.37 23.53
CA HIS A 43 5.81 -10.10 22.51
C HIS A 43 6.94 -9.26 21.90
N PRO A 44 8.01 -9.90 21.37
CA PRO A 44 9.17 -9.18 20.83
C PRO A 44 8.81 -8.30 19.62
N LEU A 45 7.83 -8.71 18.81
CA LEU A 45 7.43 -7.98 17.60
C LEU A 45 6.10 -7.26 17.84
N GLN A 46 6.10 -5.94 17.71
CA GLN A 46 4.88 -5.11 17.79
C GLN A 46 4.45 -4.72 16.38
N LEU A 47 3.33 -5.25 15.91
CA LEU A 47 2.78 -4.97 14.58
C LEU A 47 1.61 -4.00 14.69
N TYR A 48 1.70 -2.85 14.04
CA TYR A 48 0.62 -1.87 13.92
C TYR A 48 0.06 -1.93 12.50
N SER A 49 -1.14 -2.50 12.35
CA SER A 49 -1.63 -2.92 11.04
C SER A 49 -3.15 -2.95 10.92
N LEU A 50 -3.62 -3.34 9.74
CA LEU A 50 -5.01 -3.58 9.39
C LEU A 50 -5.05 -4.73 8.38
N GLY A 51 -6.10 -5.56 8.40
CA GLY A 51 -6.30 -6.74 7.53
C GLY A 51 -6.48 -6.47 6.03
N THR A 52 -5.83 -5.45 5.49
CA THR A 52 -5.69 -5.16 4.05
C THR A 52 -4.68 -6.12 3.40
N PRO A 53 -4.60 -6.21 2.06
CA PRO A 53 -3.59 -7.02 1.39
C PRO A 53 -2.15 -6.74 1.84
N ASN A 54 -1.81 -5.48 2.16
CA ASN A 54 -0.46 -5.16 2.66
C ASN A 54 -0.23 -5.62 4.10
N GLY A 55 -1.24 -5.53 4.96
CA GLY A 55 -1.15 -6.01 6.34
C GLY A 55 -1.10 -7.54 6.42
N GLN A 56 -1.89 -8.22 5.59
CA GLN A 56 -1.95 -9.69 5.52
C GLN A 56 -0.58 -10.30 5.17
N LYS A 57 0.21 -9.67 4.30
CA LYS A 57 1.58 -10.13 3.98
C LYS A 57 2.40 -10.40 5.24
N VAL A 58 2.35 -9.47 6.20
CA VAL A 58 3.17 -9.52 7.41
C VAL A 58 2.63 -10.54 8.39
N THR A 59 1.31 -10.53 8.65
CA THR A 59 0.71 -11.51 9.57
C THR A 59 0.87 -12.94 9.05
N ILE A 60 0.71 -13.17 7.74
CA ILE A 60 0.96 -14.49 7.13
C ILE A 60 2.39 -14.93 7.38
N LEU A 61 3.40 -14.09 7.09
CA LEU A 61 4.80 -14.49 7.31
C LEU A 61 5.11 -14.78 8.78
N LEU A 62 4.54 -14.01 9.71
CA LEU A 62 4.70 -14.25 11.16
C LEU A 62 4.09 -15.60 11.55
N GLU A 63 2.87 -15.92 11.11
CA GLU A 63 2.25 -17.23 11.35
C GLU A 63 3.04 -18.38 10.71
N GLU A 64 3.58 -18.19 9.51
CA GLU A 64 4.44 -19.20 8.84
C GLU A 64 5.75 -19.45 9.62
N LEU A 65 6.34 -18.40 10.21
CA LEU A 65 7.49 -18.53 11.11
C LEU A 65 7.12 -19.27 12.40
N LEU A 66 5.98 -18.94 13.00
CA LEU A 66 5.46 -19.63 14.19
C LEU A 66 5.18 -21.11 13.91
N ALA A 67 4.61 -21.44 12.74
CA ALA A 67 4.38 -22.81 12.30
C ALA A 67 5.67 -23.63 12.15
N LEU A 68 6.80 -22.97 11.85
CA LEU A 68 8.15 -23.57 11.84
C LEU A 68 8.79 -23.67 13.23
N GLY A 69 8.09 -23.24 14.29
CA GLY A 69 8.57 -23.28 15.67
C GLY A 69 9.48 -22.10 16.06
N VAL A 70 9.48 -21.01 15.28
CA VAL A 70 10.27 -19.81 15.60
C VAL A 70 9.55 -19.00 16.68
N SER A 71 9.75 -19.34 17.96
CA SER A 71 9.09 -18.66 19.09
C SER A 71 9.43 -17.16 19.21
N ASP A 72 10.61 -16.75 18.71
CA ASP A 72 11.00 -15.34 18.67
C ASP A 72 10.21 -14.51 17.64
N ALA A 73 9.38 -15.15 16.80
CA ALA A 73 8.46 -14.49 15.87
C ALA A 73 7.09 -14.17 16.48
N GLU A 74 6.87 -14.49 17.76
CA GLU A 74 5.68 -14.11 18.51
C GLU A 74 5.45 -12.59 18.43
N TYR A 75 4.18 -12.19 18.28
CA TYR A 75 3.85 -10.81 17.96
C TYR A 75 2.53 -10.33 18.58
N ASP A 76 2.49 -9.04 18.90
CA ASP A 76 1.24 -8.34 19.21
C ASP A 76 0.78 -7.56 17.95
N ALA A 77 -0.39 -7.91 17.41
CA ALA A 77 -0.99 -7.19 16.27
C ALA A 77 -2.06 -6.19 16.72
N TRP A 78 -1.66 -4.93 16.77
CA TRP A 78 -2.51 -3.80 17.11
C TRP A 78 -3.24 -3.26 15.88
N LEU A 79 -4.55 -3.07 16.02
CA LEU A 79 -5.42 -2.54 14.97
C LEU A 79 -5.19 -1.03 14.78
N ILE A 80 -4.95 -0.62 13.54
CA ILE A 80 -4.86 0.79 13.10
C ILE A 80 -5.99 1.06 12.10
N ARG A 81 -7.01 1.80 12.53
CA ARG A 81 -8.20 2.12 11.73
C ARG A 81 -7.90 3.26 10.78
N ILE A 82 -7.41 2.92 9.59
CA ILE A 82 -6.96 3.94 8.61
C ILE A 82 -8.05 4.93 8.18
N GLY A 83 -9.34 4.54 8.25
CA GLY A 83 -10.47 5.40 7.95
C GLY A 83 -10.79 6.42 9.03
N GLU A 84 -10.32 6.19 10.27
CA GLU A 84 -10.49 7.06 11.43
C GLU A 84 -9.26 7.95 11.69
N GLY A 85 -8.13 7.64 11.04
CA GLY A 85 -6.93 8.49 11.06
C GLY A 85 -5.85 8.08 12.06
N ASP A 86 -5.96 6.90 12.69
CA ASP A 86 -4.98 6.35 13.65
C ASP A 86 -3.52 6.40 13.16
N GLN A 87 -3.31 6.24 11.85
CA GLN A 87 -2.00 6.31 11.18
C GLN A 87 -1.34 7.70 11.26
N PHE A 88 -2.05 8.72 11.73
CA PHE A 88 -1.56 10.07 11.94
C PHE A 88 -1.35 10.40 13.43
N SER A 89 -1.41 9.43 14.33
CA SER A 89 -0.95 9.62 15.72
C SER A 89 0.56 9.88 15.78
N SER A 90 1.02 10.63 16.78
CA SER A 90 2.45 10.84 17.00
C SER A 90 3.23 9.53 17.16
N GLY A 91 2.67 8.56 17.90
CA GLY A 91 3.24 7.23 18.05
C GLY A 91 3.35 6.46 16.72
N PHE A 92 2.30 6.43 15.89
CA PHE A 92 2.37 5.77 14.58
C PHE A 92 3.37 6.43 13.63
N VAL A 93 3.40 7.77 13.59
CA VAL A 93 4.34 8.53 12.76
C VAL A 93 5.79 8.32 13.19
N ALA A 94 6.04 8.11 14.49
CA ALA A 94 7.37 7.77 14.99
C ALA A 94 7.87 6.41 14.45
N VAL A 95 6.97 5.43 14.27
CA VAL A 95 7.30 4.14 13.65
C VAL A 95 7.38 4.24 12.13
N ASN A 96 6.41 4.90 11.49
CA ASN A 96 6.36 5.11 10.05
C ASN A 96 6.00 6.56 9.67
N PRO A 97 6.96 7.40 9.23
CA PRO A 97 6.69 8.78 8.84
C PRO A 97 5.82 8.92 7.57
N ASN A 98 5.62 7.82 6.81
CA ASN A 98 4.71 7.78 5.67
C ASN A 98 3.23 7.60 6.08
N SER A 99 2.94 7.36 7.36
CA SER A 99 1.58 7.12 7.86
C SER A 99 0.82 6.03 7.07
N LYS A 100 1.49 4.91 6.77
CA LYS A 100 0.87 3.74 6.14
C LYS A 100 1.10 2.48 6.97
N ILE A 101 0.07 1.64 7.03
CA ILE A 101 0.20 0.25 7.50
C ILE A 101 0.75 -0.64 6.37
N PRO A 102 1.35 -1.79 6.71
CA PRO A 102 1.80 -2.19 8.05
C PRO A 102 3.07 -1.43 8.49
N ALA A 103 3.23 -1.29 9.80
CA ALA A 103 4.46 -0.84 10.44
C ALA A 103 4.78 -1.75 11.64
N LEU A 104 6.05 -2.11 11.81
CA LEU A 104 6.52 -3.04 12.84
C LEU A 104 7.60 -2.39 13.70
N SER A 105 7.57 -2.64 15.01
CA SER A 105 8.65 -2.34 15.93
C SER A 105 9.18 -3.63 16.53
N ASP A 106 10.41 -4.00 16.17
CA ASP A 106 11.12 -5.10 16.81
C ASP A 106 11.73 -4.60 18.12
N ARG A 107 11.21 -5.12 19.24
CA ARG A 107 11.62 -4.79 20.60
C ARG A 107 12.61 -5.79 21.18
N SER A 108 13.02 -6.81 20.42
CA SER A 108 14.15 -7.67 20.78
C SER A 108 15.51 -6.97 20.60
N THR A 109 15.55 -5.82 19.93
CA THR A 109 16.74 -4.98 19.75
C THR A 109 16.74 -3.77 20.70
N THR A 110 17.91 -3.18 20.94
CA THR A 110 18.06 -1.97 21.76
C THR A 110 18.92 -0.92 21.04
N PRO A 111 18.39 0.26 20.69
CA PRO A 111 16.97 0.64 20.80
C PRO A 111 16.08 -0.21 19.87
N PRO A 112 14.75 -0.26 20.09
CA PRO A 112 13.83 -0.98 19.22
C PRO A 112 13.98 -0.59 17.74
N THR A 113 13.99 -1.57 16.85
CA THR A 113 14.14 -1.36 15.41
C THR A 113 12.76 -1.13 14.80
N ARG A 114 12.53 0.05 14.20
CA ARG A 114 11.33 0.31 13.40
C ARG A 114 11.51 -0.20 11.97
N VAL A 115 10.51 -0.87 11.44
CA VAL A 115 10.46 -1.40 10.07
C VAL A 115 9.10 -1.09 9.46
N PHE A 116 9.08 -0.35 8.36
CA PHE A 116 7.87 0.02 7.63
C PHE A 116 8.04 -0.30 6.15
N GLU A 117 6.93 -0.29 5.40
CA GLU A 117 6.78 -0.95 4.08
C GLU A 117 6.67 -2.47 4.19
N SER A 118 5.58 -3.04 3.68
CA SER A 118 5.33 -4.49 3.80
C SER A 118 6.46 -5.33 3.21
N GLY A 119 7.05 -4.91 2.08
CA GLY A 119 8.18 -5.63 1.48
C GLY A 119 9.45 -5.56 2.33
N SER A 120 9.71 -4.44 3.00
CA SER A 120 10.83 -4.31 3.92
C SER A 120 10.64 -5.16 5.17
N ILE A 121 9.41 -5.25 5.69
CA ILE A 121 9.10 -6.11 6.84
C ILE A 121 9.29 -7.59 6.48
N LEU A 122 8.80 -8.02 5.31
CA LEU A 122 9.00 -9.40 4.83
C LEU A 122 10.50 -9.75 4.74
N LEU A 123 11.28 -8.88 4.10
CA LEU A 123 12.72 -9.07 3.96
C LEU A 123 13.42 -9.11 5.34
N TYR A 124 13.07 -8.18 6.23
CA TYR A 124 13.63 -8.10 7.58
C TYR A 124 13.40 -9.39 8.38
N LEU A 125 12.17 -9.90 8.40
CA LEU A 125 11.82 -11.12 9.14
C LEU A 125 12.49 -12.35 8.52
N ALA A 126 12.52 -12.45 7.19
CA ALA A 126 13.19 -13.53 6.48
C ALA A 126 14.70 -13.57 6.79
N GLU A 127 15.36 -12.42 6.86
CA GLU A 127 16.77 -12.33 7.24
C GLU A 127 17.02 -12.61 8.72
N LYS A 128 16.19 -12.03 9.61
CA LYS A 128 16.31 -12.19 11.06
C LYS A 128 16.23 -13.65 11.47
N PHE A 129 15.30 -14.40 10.88
CA PHE A 129 15.04 -15.79 11.27
C PHE A 129 15.64 -16.82 10.31
N GLY A 130 16.14 -16.40 9.15
CA GLY A 130 16.83 -17.27 8.20
C GLY A 130 15.91 -18.22 7.42
N PHE A 131 14.63 -17.88 7.28
CA PHE A 131 13.61 -18.63 6.53
C PHE A 131 13.04 -17.82 5.37
N PHE A 132 12.44 -18.50 4.38
CA PHE A 132 11.71 -17.91 3.25
C PHE A 132 12.51 -17.00 2.30
N LEU A 133 13.83 -16.94 2.45
CA LEU A 133 14.75 -16.28 1.53
C LEU A 133 15.98 -17.17 1.30
N PRO A 134 16.27 -17.59 0.05
CA PRO A 134 17.44 -18.40 -0.22
C PRO A 134 18.74 -17.69 0.18
N LYS A 135 19.75 -18.47 0.58
CA LYS A 135 21.07 -17.96 0.98
C LYS A 135 22.05 -17.89 -0.18
N ASP A 136 21.84 -18.70 -1.22
CA ASP A 136 22.67 -18.65 -2.41
C ASP A 136 22.39 -17.36 -3.21
N PRO A 137 23.42 -16.72 -3.81
CA PRO A 137 23.23 -15.45 -4.50
C PRO A 137 22.18 -15.48 -5.61
N ALA A 138 22.04 -16.59 -6.34
CA ALA A 138 21.13 -16.70 -7.47
C ALA A 138 19.67 -16.77 -7.00
N GLY A 139 19.34 -17.69 -6.10
CA GLY A 139 18.00 -17.84 -5.54
C GLY A 139 17.57 -16.62 -4.73
N ARG A 140 18.50 -16.01 -3.99
CA ARG A 140 18.24 -14.75 -3.28
C ARG A 140 17.89 -13.63 -4.24
N THR A 141 18.68 -13.45 -5.30
CA THR A 141 18.46 -12.39 -6.29
C THR A 141 17.12 -12.58 -7.00
N GLU A 142 16.79 -13.81 -7.40
CA GLU A 142 15.51 -14.07 -8.08
C GLU A 142 14.31 -13.80 -7.16
N THR A 143 14.40 -14.20 -5.89
CA THR A 143 13.36 -13.88 -4.90
C THR A 143 13.18 -12.37 -4.74
N LEU A 144 14.29 -11.62 -4.67
CA LEU A 144 14.25 -10.16 -4.57
C LEU A 144 13.71 -9.50 -5.83
N ASN A 145 14.01 -10.00 -7.03
CA ASN A 145 13.42 -9.50 -8.28
C ASN A 145 11.88 -9.49 -8.20
N TRP A 146 11.28 -10.61 -7.76
CA TRP A 146 9.83 -10.73 -7.62
C TRP A 146 9.27 -9.91 -6.46
N LEU A 147 9.98 -9.82 -5.33
CA LEU A 147 9.58 -8.98 -4.22
C LEU A 147 9.53 -7.51 -4.63
N PHE A 148 10.57 -7.00 -5.29
CA PHE A 148 10.60 -5.61 -5.77
C PHE A 148 9.61 -5.36 -6.89
N TRP A 149 9.42 -6.32 -7.81
CA TRP A 149 8.36 -6.25 -8.82
C TRP A 149 7.00 -6.05 -8.16
N LEU A 150 6.66 -6.84 -7.14
CA LEU A 150 5.38 -6.75 -6.44
C LEU A 150 5.20 -5.38 -5.77
N GLN A 151 6.25 -4.88 -5.11
CA GLN A 151 6.20 -3.57 -4.45
C GLN A 151 6.07 -2.40 -5.45
N GLY A 152 6.63 -2.53 -6.66
CA GLY A 152 6.44 -1.55 -7.73
C GLY A 152 5.10 -1.67 -8.48
N ALA A 153 4.54 -2.88 -8.57
CA ALA A 153 3.30 -3.16 -9.30
C ALA A 153 2.03 -2.92 -8.46
N ALA A 154 2.05 -3.25 -7.17
CA ALA A 154 0.89 -3.15 -6.29
C ALA A 154 0.25 -1.74 -6.23
N PRO A 155 0.99 -0.61 -6.26
CA PRO A 155 0.41 0.72 -6.31
C PRO A 155 -0.52 0.96 -7.51
N PHE A 156 -0.21 0.36 -8.67
CA PHE A 156 -1.08 0.46 -9.86
C PHE A 156 -2.38 -0.33 -9.69
N LEU A 157 -2.30 -1.51 -9.06
CA LEU A 157 -3.48 -2.35 -8.83
C LEU A 157 -4.40 -1.77 -7.75
N GLY A 158 -3.84 -1.35 -6.61
CA GLY A 158 -4.63 -0.81 -5.50
C GLY A 158 -4.99 0.68 -5.69
N GLY A 159 -3.96 1.53 -5.82
CA GLY A 159 -4.11 2.99 -5.88
C GLY A 159 -4.59 3.52 -7.23
N GLY A 160 -4.35 2.78 -8.32
CA GLY A 160 -4.92 3.04 -9.62
C GLY A 160 -6.26 2.32 -9.80
N PHE A 161 -6.20 1.05 -10.23
CA PHE A 161 -7.39 0.28 -10.62
C PHE A 161 -8.43 0.19 -9.49
N GLY A 162 -8.04 -0.27 -8.31
CA GLY A 162 -8.95 -0.44 -7.17
C GLY A 162 -9.62 0.88 -6.76
N HIS A 163 -8.87 1.99 -6.74
CA HIS A 163 -9.43 3.31 -6.45
C HIS A 163 -10.49 3.73 -7.46
N PHE A 164 -10.16 3.75 -8.75
CA PHE A 164 -11.08 4.25 -9.78
C PHE A 164 -12.25 3.29 -10.06
N PHE A 165 -12.09 2.00 -9.78
CA PHE A 165 -13.14 1.01 -9.97
C PHE A 165 -14.13 0.95 -8.80
N ASN A 166 -13.67 1.06 -7.56
CA ASN A 166 -14.52 0.84 -6.37
C ASN A 166 -14.72 2.07 -5.48
N TYR A 167 -13.82 3.06 -5.49
CA TYR A 167 -13.78 4.10 -4.45
C TYR A 167 -13.93 5.54 -4.98
N ALA A 168 -13.84 5.74 -6.30
CA ALA A 168 -14.03 7.05 -6.92
C ALA A 168 -15.53 7.42 -7.00
N PRO A 169 -15.89 8.69 -6.80
CA PRO A 169 -17.30 9.13 -6.78
C PRO A 169 -17.97 9.15 -8.17
N VAL A 170 -17.19 9.00 -9.25
CA VAL A 170 -17.69 9.00 -10.63
C VAL A 170 -17.08 7.81 -11.37
N GLU A 171 -17.92 7.03 -12.06
CA GLU A 171 -17.49 5.92 -12.91
C GLU A 171 -16.69 6.47 -14.11
N ASN A 172 -15.41 6.11 -14.20
CA ASN A 172 -14.60 6.39 -15.38
C ASN A 172 -15.05 5.48 -16.53
N ARG A 173 -16.16 5.82 -17.20
CA ARG A 173 -16.52 5.19 -18.47
C ARG A 173 -15.47 5.55 -19.51
N VAL A 174 -14.53 4.63 -19.73
CA VAL A 174 -13.70 4.65 -20.92
C VAL A 174 -14.68 4.51 -22.09
N ARG A 175 -14.96 5.61 -22.81
CA ARG A 175 -15.70 5.52 -24.07
C ARG A 175 -14.84 4.68 -25.00
N HIS A 176 -15.21 3.42 -25.21
CA HIS A 176 -14.73 2.65 -26.35
C HIS A 176 -15.05 3.46 -27.60
N ARG A 177 -14.04 4.10 -28.17
CA ARG A 177 -14.14 4.66 -29.51
C ARG A 177 -14.18 3.46 -30.45
N PRO A 178 -15.29 3.19 -31.18
CA PRO A 178 -15.28 2.12 -32.15
C PRO A 178 -14.18 2.40 -33.15
N LEU A 179 -13.30 1.43 -33.40
CA LEU A 179 -12.39 1.48 -34.53
C LEU A 179 -13.26 1.45 -35.78
N HIS A 180 -13.46 2.62 -36.41
CA HIS A 180 -14.02 2.69 -37.75
C HIS A 180 -12.99 2.10 -38.71
N HIS A 181 -13.11 0.81 -39.02
CA HIS A 181 -12.53 0.28 -40.25
C HIS A 181 -13.32 0.85 -41.43
N GLY A 182 -12.76 1.88 -42.07
CA GLY A 182 -13.27 2.38 -43.34
C GLY A 182 -13.05 1.34 -44.43
N SER A 183 -14.11 0.65 -44.86
CA SER A 183 -14.14 0.02 -46.18
C SER A 183 -14.78 1.00 -47.16
N GLN A 184 -13.95 1.81 -47.82
CA GLN A 184 -14.34 2.34 -49.13
C GLN A 184 -13.88 1.33 -50.19
N ALA A 185 -14.74 0.36 -50.50
CA ALA A 185 -14.67 -0.35 -51.76
C ALA A 185 -15.68 0.32 -52.70
N SER A 186 -15.17 1.21 -53.55
CA SER A 186 -15.93 1.86 -54.62
C SER A 186 -16.39 0.82 -55.65
N ALA A 187 -17.69 0.52 -55.66
CA ALA A 187 -18.32 -0.10 -56.81
C ALA A 187 -18.55 0.98 -57.89
N ARG A 188 -17.75 0.95 -58.97
CA ARG A 188 -18.12 1.57 -60.24
C ARG A 188 -18.30 0.46 -61.29
N ARG A 189 -19.55 0.19 -61.63
CA ARG A 189 -20.00 -0.33 -62.93
C ARG A 189 -21.28 0.41 -63.30
N ALA A 190 -21.22 1.17 -64.38
CA ALA A 190 -22.28 1.41 -65.38
C ALA A 190 -21.91 2.67 -66.21
N GLY A 191 -21.89 2.52 -67.54
CA GLY A 191 -21.68 3.59 -68.51
C GLY A 191 -20.50 3.30 -69.42
#